data_AF-A0A7K2J210-F1
#
_entry.id   AF-A0A7K2J210-F1
#
_cell.length_a   1.000
_cell.length_b   1.000
_cell.length_c   1.000
_cell.angle_alpha   90.00
_cell.angle_beta   90.00
_cell.angle_gamma   90.00
#
_symmetry.space_group_name_H-M   'P 1'
#
loop_
_entity.id
_entity.type
_entity.pdbx_description
1 polymer ?
#
loop_
_entity_poly.entity_id
_entity_poly.type
_entity_poly.pdbx_seq_one_letter_code
_entity_poly.pdbx_strand_id
1 'polypeptide(L)'
;MTVFILVAGAFTGPYVWRDTAAYLAAGGADVRTVELTGLGKGAGGPAESVDLETHIADVLAVIDRAVAEGGGDIVLVGHDYGIHPVLGAADRRAGAVARIVHLDSGMPRDGVPALAAVPDQRLREELAEGGGWRTAGELPPPARDGWSRWGSTAGLSEGALDGLTALAAPQPLGTLLQPLRLTGAAAGVPVTGVLCTGNGPGIELVQLMVDLGEPALQALADPRVTFFELPTGHWPMLSCPAELAGVLTEAAAGGGHRLKAPGSAGPPPHLRPFLLDVPERPRERSGNTDLYLPDGPGPHPAVVFVHGGPVPADARPTPRDWPTLTGYARYVAGRGAVSAVLDHRLHAVTDYGRAAEDVADAVERVRADPRVDGGRVALWFFSGGGPLTADWLAAPPLWLRCLALNYPVLAPLPSWGVTDARFRPVRAVAHAGSLPIVLVRAEREMPEIVATVEEFLTAAERGGADVEVVDVPAGRHGFETLDRTAESREAVHRAVTAVLARLERGGPTTR
;
A
#
# COMPACT_ATOMS: atom_id res chain seq x y z
N MET A 1 -8.65 -18.92 30.36
CA MET A 1 -8.28 -17.51 30.64
C MET A 1 -7.26 -17.13 29.59
N THR A 2 -7.43 -16.00 28.90
CA THR A 2 -6.50 -15.55 27.87
C THR A 2 -5.41 -14.69 28.53
N VAL A 3 -4.16 -14.90 28.12
CA VAL A 3 -3.01 -14.08 28.54
C VAL A 3 -2.55 -13.27 27.34
N PHE A 4 -2.73 -11.96 27.37
CA PHE A 4 -2.20 -11.05 26.35
C PHE A 4 -0.81 -10.58 26.73
N ILE A 5 0.17 -10.82 25.87
CA ILE A 5 1.52 -10.26 25.98
C ILE A 5 1.67 -9.18 24.90
N LEU A 6 1.76 -7.93 25.33
CA LEU A 6 1.73 -6.75 24.48
C LEU A 6 3.14 -6.17 24.32
N VAL A 7 3.60 -6.06 23.07
CA VAL A 7 4.94 -5.58 22.71
C VAL A 7 4.83 -4.35 21.84
N ALA A 8 5.40 -3.24 22.32
CA ALA A 8 5.34 -1.93 21.65
C ALA A 8 6.33 -1.82 20.47
N GLY A 9 6.06 -0.88 19.58
CA GLY A 9 6.88 -0.56 18.40
C GLY A 9 8.13 0.26 18.71
N ALA A 10 8.82 0.68 17.64
CA ALA A 10 10.07 1.42 17.74
C ALA A 10 9.88 2.72 18.53
N PHE A 11 10.90 3.11 19.32
CA PHE A 11 10.92 4.28 20.20
C PHE A 11 9.88 4.32 21.32
N THR A 12 8.98 3.34 21.40
CA THR A 12 7.87 3.31 22.37
C THR A 12 8.05 2.18 23.39
N GLY A 13 7.24 2.21 24.45
CA GLY A 13 7.31 1.21 25.53
C GLY A 13 5.92 0.93 26.12
N PRO A 14 5.83 0.19 27.24
CA PRO A 14 4.57 -0.25 27.85
C PRO A 14 3.49 0.82 28.02
N TYR A 15 3.89 2.09 28.18
CA TYR A 15 2.96 3.20 28.38
C TYR A 15 1.91 3.33 27.27
N VAL A 16 2.24 2.97 26.01
CA VAL A 16 1.26 3.07 24.91
C VAL A 16 0.08 2.12 25.11
N TRP A 17 0.30 1.02 25.83
CA TRP A 17 -0.70 -0.02 26.05
C TRP A 17 -1.61 0.23 27.25
N ARG A 18 -1.35 1.26 28.07
CA ARG A 18 -2.04 1.47 29.37
C ARG A 18 -3.56 1.33 29.26
N ASP A 19 -4.16 2.04 28.31
CA ASP A 19 -5.62 2.11 28.20
C ASP A 19 -6.18 0.82 27.58
N THR A 20 -5.52 0.26 26.56
CA THR A 20 -5.90 -1.03 25.95
C THR A 20 -5.82 -2.17 26.96
N ALA A 21 -4.75 -2.19 27.78
CA ALA A 21 -4.55 -3.18 28.83
C ALA A 21 -5.64 -3.09 29.91
N ALA A 22 -6.06 -1.88 30.28
CA ALA A 22 -7.16 -1.68 31.22
C ALA A 22 -8.48 -2.26 30.68
N TYR A 23 -8.79 -2.06 29.39
CA TYR A 23 -9.99 -2.63 28.77
C TYR A 23 -9.94 -4.17 28.69
N LEU A 24 -8.80 -4.74 28.31
CA LEU A 24 -8.62 -6.20 28.27
C LEU A 24 -8.73 -6.83 29.67
N ALA A 25 -8.12 -6.20 30.69
CA ALA A 25 -8.20 -6.65 32.07
C ALA A 25 -9.62 -6.55 32.63
N ALA A 26 -10.36 -5.48 32.29
CA ALA A 26 -11.78 -5.36 32.64
C ALA A 26 -12.65 -6.45 32.00
N GLY A 27 -12.22 -6.99 30.84
CA GLY A 27 -12.79 -8.17 30.18
C GLY A 27 -12.37 -9.51 30.79
N GLY A 28 -11.56 -9.52 31.86
CA GLY A 28 -11.14 -10.72 32.57
C GLY A 28 -9.90 -11.42 31.99
N ALA A 29 -9.18 -10.77 31.07
CA ALA A 29 -7.90 -11.29 30.58
C ALA A 29 -6.74 -10.96 31.53
N ASP A 30 -5.73 -11.82 31.56
CA ASP A 30 -4.42 -11.46 32.12
C ASP A 30 -3.65 -10.67 31.05
N VAL A 31 -3.07 -9.52 31.42
CA VAL A 31 -2.41 -8.63 30.48
C VAL A 31 -1.01 -8.30 30.98
N ARG A 32 -0.01 -8.56 30.13
CA ARG A 32 1.40 -8.34 30.40
C ARG A 32 1.99 -7.45 29.31
N THR A 33 2.51 -6.30 29.69
CA THR A 33 3.25 -5.43 28.77
C THR A 33 4.74 -5.70 28.90
N VAL A 34 5.43 -5.88 27.77
CA VAL A 34 6.87 -6.17 27.78
C VAL A 34 7.67 -4.86 27.86
N GLU A 35 8.56 -4.78 28.86
CA GLU A 35 9.59 -3.75 28.94
C GLU A 35 10.81 -4.19 28.13
N LEU A 36 10.88 -3.76 26.87
CA LEU A 36 12.03 -4.06 26.02
C LEU A 36 13.27 -3.29 26.51
N THR A 37 14.37 -4.02 26.67
CA THR A 37 15.65 -3.49 27.13
C THR A 37 16.10 -2.33 26.23
N GLY A 38 16.47 -1.20 26.84
CA GLY A 38 16.88 0.00 26.11
C GLY A 38 15.75 0.95 25.67
N LEU A 39 14.47 0.58 25.84
CA LEU A 39 13.31 1.40 25.47
C LEU A 39 12.48 1.91 26.69
N GLY A 40 13.10 1.99 27.88
CA GLY A 40 12.46 2.46 29.13
C GLY A 40 13.06 3.74 29.70
N LYS A 41 12.33 4.44 30.59
CA LYS A 41 12.85 5.62 31.32
C LYS A 41 13.93 5.19 32.31
N GLY A 42 15.19 5.56 32.03
CA GLY A 42 16.31 5.40 32.96
C GLY A 42 17.36 4.37 32.57
N ALA A 43 17.64 4.17 31.28
CA ALA A 43 18.77 3.34 30.82
C ALA A 43 20.12 3.94 31.27
N GLY A 44 20.55 3.56 32.47
CA GLY A 44 21.85 3.88 33.06
C GLY A 44 22.73 2.65 33.07
N GLY A 45 23.51 2.46 32.01
CA GLY A 45 24.59 1.47 31.89
C GLY A 45 25.28 1.66 30.54
N PRO A 46 26.59 1.33 30.39
CA PRO A 46 27.22 1.38 29.09
C PRO A 46 26.41 0.51 28.13
N ALA A 47 26.17 1.01 26.91
CA ALA A 47 25.53 0.26 25.84
C ALA A 47 26.36 -0.98 25.50
N GLU A 48 26.22 -2.05 26.29
CA GLU A 48 26.29 -3.40 25.74
C GLU A 48 25.33 -3.42 24.55
N SER A 49 25.76 -3.97 23.42
CA SER A 49 25.05 -3.83 22.14
C SER A 49 23.67 -4.48 22.22
N VAL A 50 22.66 -3.71 22.62
CA VAL A 50 21.26 -4.15 22.62
C VAL A 50 20.87 -4.44 21.19
N ASP A 51 20.46 -5.68 20.95
CA ASP A 51 20.16 -6.19 19.64
C ASP A 51 18.81 -6.92 19.62
N LEU A 52 18.46 -7.51 18.49
CA LEU A 52 17.16 -8.18 18.34
C LEU A 52 17.04 -9.41 19.24
N GLU A 53 18.14 -10.12 19.52
CA GLU A 53 18.13 -11.28 20.42
C GLU A 53 17.93 -10.87 21.88
N THR A 54 18.44 -9.71 22.30
CA THR A 54 18.10 -9.12 23.60
C THR A 54 16.59 -8.90 23.73
N HIS A 55 15.96 -8.29 22.71
CA HIS A 55 14.51 -8.03 22.73
C HIS A 55 13.69 -9.33 22.65
N ILE A 56 14.16 -10.35 21.93
CA ILE A 56 13.55 -11.70 21.93
C ILE A 56 13.61 -12.31 23.34
N ALA A 57 14.74 -12.16 24.05
CA ALA A 57 14.91 -12.67 25.41
C ALA A 57 13.94 -12.01 26.40
N ASP A 58 13.68 -10.70 26.26
CA ASP A 58 12.70 -9.98 27.07
C ASP A 58 11.29 -10.56 26.90
N VAL A 59 10.87 -10.83 25.66
CA VAL A 59 9.55 -11.45 25.39
C VAL A 59 9.49 -12.89 25.92
N LEU A 60 10.56 -13.68 25.74
CA LEU A 60 10.64 -15.04 26.26
C LEU A 60 10.50 -15.11 27.78
N ALA A 61 11.12 -14.18 28.51
CA ALA A 61 11.02 -14.13 29.96
C ALA A 61 9.56 -13.94 30.43
N VAL A 62 8.78 -13.12 29.71
CA VAL A 62 7.36 -12.91 30.01
C VAL A 62 6.51 -14.13 29.65
N ILE A 63 6.78 -14.80 28.53
CA ILE A 63 6.14 -16.07 28.15
C ILE A 63 6.40 -17.14 29.20
N ASP A 64 7.67 -17.36 29.56
CA ASP A 64 8.08 -18.42 30.49
C ASP A 64 7.48 -18.20 31.88
N ARG A 65 7.38 -16.93 32.33
CA ARG A 65 6.67 -16.57 33.55
C ARG A 65 5.17 -16.88 33.48
N ALA A 66 4.51 -16.55 32.36
CA ALA A 66 3.08 -16.81 32.17
C ALA A 66 2.77 -18.32 32.18
N VAL A 67 3.64 -19.12 31.56
CA VAL A 67 3.54 -20.58 31.58
C VAL A 67 3.70 -21.11 33.01
N ALA A 68 4.70 -20.63 33.76
CA ALA A 68 4.96 -21.07 35.13
C ALA A 68 3.81 -20.74 36.11
N GLU A 69 3.08 -19.65 35.89
CA GLU A 69 2.00 -19.16 36.76
C GLU A 69 0.65 -19.85 36.54
N GLY A 70 0.56 -20.86 35.66
CA GLY A 70 -0.61 -21.74 35.57
C GLY A 70 -1.39 -21.73 34.26
N GLY A 71 -0.79 -21.26 33.16
CA GLY A 71 -1.18 -21.59 31.77
C GLY A 71 -2.58 -21.12 31.33
N GLY A 72 -2.62 -20.02 30.58
CA GLY A 72 -3.76 -19.62 29.75
C GLY A 72 -3.40 -19.67 28.27
N ASP A 73 -4.38 -19.39 27.39
CA ASP A 73 -4.10 -19.24 25.96
C ASP A 73 -3.30 -17.96 25.75
N ILE A 74 -2.00 -18.10 25.45
CA ILE A 74 -1.09 -16.97 25.26
C ILE A 74 -1.32 -16.37 23.87
N VAL A 75 -1.70 -15.10 23.85
CA VAL A 75 -1.81 -14.27 22.64
C VAL A 75 -0.69 -13.25 22.66
N LEU A 76 0.25 -13.37 21.73
CA LEU A 76 1.33 -12.40 21.55
C LEU A 76 0.86 -11.31 20.60
N VAL A 77 0.97 -10.05 21.00
CA VAL A 77 0.60 -8.90 20.19
C VAL A 77 1.85 -8.05 19.96
N GLY A 78 2.28 -7.97 18.70
CA GLY A 78 3.39 -7.12 18.29
C GLY A 78 2.89 -5.94 17.48
N HIS A 79 3.11 -4.72 17.97
CA HIS A 79 2.87 -3.48 17.23
C HIS A 79 4.14 -3.04 16.51
N ASP A 80 4.03 -2.67 15.22
CA ASP A 80 5.16 -2.12 14.44
C ASP A 80 6.43 -3.02 14.55
N TYR A 81 7.58 -2.48 14.98
CA TYR A 81 8.82 -3.20 15.23
C TYR A 81 8.64 -4.36 16.21
N GLY A 82 7.76 -4.20 17.22
CA GLY A 82 7.51 -5.17 18.28
C GLY A 82 7.08 -6.55 17.78
N ILE A 83 6.62 -6.66 16.53
CA ILE A 83 6.33 -7.96 15.90
C ILE A 83 7.59 -8.82 15.69
N HIS A 84 8.77 -8.22 15.53
CA HIS A 84 10.02 -8.96 15.31
C HIS A 84 10.44 -9.78 16.53
N PRO A 85 10.59 -9.19 17.74
CA PRO A 85 10.87 -9.98 18.93
C PRO A 85 9.72 -10.92 19.31
N VAL A 86 8.45 -10.55 19.04
CA VAL A 86 7.30 -11.45 19.20
C VAL A 86 7.45 -12.71 18.36
N LEU A 87 7.77 -12.58 17.07
CA LEU A 87 7.89 -13.72 16.17
C LEU A 87 9.10 -14.59 16.54
N GLY A 88 10.24 -13.97 16.90
CA GLY A 88 11.42 -14.70 17.38
C GLY A 88 11.17 -15.50 18.66
N ALA A 89 10.40 -14.93 19.61
CA ALA A 89 10.00 -15.62 20.83
C ALA A 89 8.96 -16.71 20.57
N ALA A 90 7.98 -16.44 19.71
CA ALA A 90 6.96 -17.40 19.31
C ALA A 90 7.58 -18.63 18.63
N ASP A 91 8.58 -18.44 17.78
CA ASP A 91 9.30 -19.54 17.13
C ASP A 91 10.01 -20.44 18.15
N ARG A 92 10.60 -19.85 19.20
CA ARG A 92 11.27 -20.58 20.29
C ARG A 92 10.30 -21.20 21.32
N ARG A 93 9.02 -20.81 21.31
CA ARG A 93 7.97 -21.25 22.24
C ARG A 93 6.66 -21.59 21.52
N ALA A 94 6.74 -22.14 20.31
CA ALA A 94 5.56 -22.35 19.46
C ALA A 94 4.47 -23.21 20.14
N GLY A 95 4.86 -24.16 20.98
CA GLY A 95 3.92 -25.01 21.73
C GLY A 95 3.18 -24.31 22.89
N ALA A 96 3.61 -23.11 23.30
CA ALA A 96 2.98 -22.33 24.37
C ALA A 96 2.11 -21.17 23.84
N VAL A 97 2.25 -20.80 22.57
CA VAL A 97 1.57 -19.64 21.97
C VAL A 97 0.32 -20.10 21.22
N ALA A 98 -0.83 -19.56 21.61
CA ALA A 98 -2.12 -19.86 20.99
C ALA A 98 -2.36 -19.02 19.73
N ARG A 99 -1.84 -17.77 19.70
CA ARG A 99 -1.98 -16.85 18.55
C ARG A 99 -0.93 -15.76 18.55
N ILE A 100 -0.55 -15.32 17.35
CA ILE A 100 0.26 -14.13 17.11
C ILE A 100 -0.60 -13.07 16.44
N VAL A 101 -0.61 -11.86 16.97
CA VAL A 101 -1.31 -10.70 16.41
C VAL A 101 -0.28 -9.69 15.90
N HIS A 102 -0.31 -9.46 14.58
CA HIS A 102 0.42 -8.41 13.88
C HIS A 102 -0.44 -7.16 13.90
N LEU A 103 -0.04 -6.16 14.69
CA LEU A 103 -0.81 -4.94 14.86
C LEU A 103 -0.15 -3.79 14.12
N ASP A 104 -0.78 -3.40 13.01
CA ASP A 104 -0.29 -2.41 12.05
C ASP A 104 1.21 -2.56 11.74
N SER A 105 1.62 -3.80 11.48
CA SER A 105 3.00 -4.20 11.25
C SER A 105 3.11 -5.03 9.98
N GLY A 106 4.30 -5.04 9.37
CA GLY A 106 4.61 -5.95 8.27
C GLY A 106 4.62 -7.43 8.68
N MET A 107 5.02 -8.29 7.73
CA MET A 107 5.30 -9.71 7.98
C MET A 107 6.80 -9.95 7.97
N PRO A 108 7.45 -10.05 9.16
CA PRO A 108 8.86 -10.41 9.22
C PRO A 108 9.11 -11.77 8.57
N ARG A 109 10.30 -11.91 7.97
CA ARG A 109 10.74 -13.16 7.34
C ARG A 109 12.10 -13.55 7.92
N ASP A 110 12.38 -14.85 7.90
CA ASP A 110 13.71 -15.34 8.26
C ASP A 110 14.80 -14.67 7.42
N GLY A 111 15.86 -14.24 8.09
CA GLY A 111 16.99 -13.53 7.51
C GLY A 111 16.72 -12.08 7.12
N VAL A 112 15.52 -11.55 7.32
CA VAL A 112 15.20 -10.14 7.01
C VAL A 112 15.27 -9.30 8.29
N PRO A 113 16.07 -8.22 8.31
CA PRO A 113 16.15 -7.32 9.46
C PRO A 113 14.92 -6.41 9.57
N ALA A 114 14.60 -5.94 10.78
CA ALA A 114 13.44 -5.07 11.00
C ALA A 114 13.52 -3.74 10.24
N LEU A 115 14.73 -3.28 9.93
CA LEU A 115 14.96 -2.11 9.07
C LEU A 115 14.21 -2.22 7.74
N ALA A 116 14.02 -3.42 7.17
CA ALA A 116 13.31 -3.59 5.90
C ALA A 116 11.82 -3.22 5.97
N ALA A 117 11.23 -3.19 7.16
CA ALA A 117 9.84 -2.80 7.39
C ALA A 117 9.68 -1.29 7.68
N VAL A 118 10.77 -0.55 7.85
CA VAL A 118 10.72 0.91 8.06
C VAL A 118 10.19 1.58 6.79
N PRO A 119 9.08 2.34 6.85
CA PRO A 119 8.50 2.95 5.66
C PRO A 119 9.50 3.87 4.94
N ASP A 120 10.11 4.80 5.64
CA ASP A 120 11.02 5.80 5.06
C ASP A 120 12.23 5.15 4.34
N GLN A 121 12.20 5.18 3.00
CA GLN A 121 13.24 4.60 2.16
C GLN A 121 14.61 5.25 2.38
N ARG A 122 14.64 6.57 2.52
CA ARG A 122 15.89 7.31 2.69
C ARG A 122 16.53 6.94 4.02
N LEU A 123 15.73 6.80 5.08
CA LEU A 123 16.23 6.32 6.37
C LEU A 123 16.79 4.89 6.26
N ARG A 124 16.12 4.01 5.50
CA ARG A 124 16.62 2.65 5.24
C ARG A 124 17.98 2.68 4.53
N GLU A 125 18.12 3.50 3.49
CA GLU A 125 19.37 3.66 2.72
C GLU A 125 20.48 4.25 3.58
N GLU A 126 20.22 5.34 4.32
CA GLU A 126 21.18 5.98 5.23
C GLU A 126 21.71 4.99 6.28
N LEU A 127 20.82 4.18 6.86
CA LEU A 127 21.19 3.16 7.86
C LEU A 127 21.88 1.93 7.24
N ALA A 128 21.61 1.61 5.98
CA ALA A 128 22.27 0.51 5.26
C ALA A 128 23.67 0.90 4.74
N GLU A 129 23.84 2.14 4.24
CA GLU A 129 25.08 2.65 3.64
C GLU A 129 26.10 3.16 4.66
N GLY A 130 25.66 3.56 5.86
CA GLY A 130 26.48 4.11 6.95
C GLY A 130 27.62 3.23 7.51
N GLY A 131 27.89 2.06 6.91
CA GLY A 131 29.14 1.32 7.08
C GLY A 131 29.05 0.09 7.99
N GLY A 132 28.67 -1.04 7.38
CA GLY A 132 29.05 -2.40 7.75
C GLY A 132 28.63 -2.89 9.13
N TRP A 133 27.41 -3.42 9.27
CA TRP A 133 26.99 -4.23 10.45
C TRP A 133 27.37 -3.63 11.82
N ARG A 134 27.49 -2.30 11.92
CA ARG A 134 27.70 -1.62 13.19
C ARG A 134 26.37 -1.64 13.93
N THR A 135 26.15 -2.69 14.70
CA THR A 135 25.03 -2.83 15.64
C THR A 135 25.15 -1.89 16.84
N ALA A 136 26.27 -1.16 16.94
CA ALA A 136 26.54 -0.21 18.00
C ALA A 136 25.96 1.18 17.68
N GLY A 137 25.24 1.77 18.64
CA GLY A 137 24.64 3.09 18.54
C GLY A 137 23.11 3.05 18.66
N GLU A 138 22.51 4.23 18.69
CA GLU A 138 21.07 4.41 18.84
C GLU A 138 20.57 5.42 17.81
N LEU A 139 19.39 5.18 17.28
CA LEU A 139 18.64 6.11 16.46
C LEU A 139 17.85 7.04 17.40
N PRO A 140 18.01 8.37 17.33
CA PRO A 140 17.28 9.28 18.20
C PRO A 140 15.76 9.18 17.94
N PRO A 141 14.93 9.41 18.98
CA PRO A 141 13.49 9.39 18.81
C PRO A 141 13.03 10.50 17.86
N PRO A 142 11.91 10.30 17.14
CA PRO A 142 11.37 11.32 16.27
C PRO A 142 10.91 12.56 17.07
N ALA A 143 11.18 13.74 16.51
CA ALA A 143 10.50 14.95 16.94
C ALA A 143 8.99 14.86 16.63
N ARG A 144 8.20 15.75 17.22
CA ARG A 144 6.74 15.75 17.10
C ARG A 144 6.23 15.67 15.65
N ASP A 145 6.83 16.42 14.74
CA ASP A 145 6.50 16.44 13.31
C ASP A 145 7.11 15.26 12.53
N GLY A 146 8.11 14.60 13.11
CA GLY A 146 8.80 13.43 12.55
C GLY A 146 8.03 12.12 12.68
N TRP A 147 7.01 12.03 13.53
CA TRP A 147 6.21 10.80 13.70
C TRP A 147 5.56 10.31 12.41
N SER A 148 5.16 11.23 11.53
CA SER A 148 4.57 10.92 10.22
C SER A 148 5.47 10.06 9.31
N ARG A 149 6.78 9.98 9.59
CA ARG A 149 7.73 9.12 8.86
C ARG A 149 7.72 7.67 9.34
N TRP A 150 7.22 7.43 10.55
CA TRP A 150 7.11 6.11 11.17
C TRP A 150 5.72 5.53 11.01
N GLY A 151 4.71 6.38 10.87
CA GLY A 151 3.35 5.98 10.56
C GLY A 151 2.38 7.15 10.62
N SER A 152 1.18 6.95 10.09
CA SER A 152 0.10 7.94 10.13
C SER A 152 -0.28 8.28 11.57
N THR A 153 -0.35 9.58 11.90
CA THR A 153 -0.83 10.07 13.20
C THR A 153 -2.35 10.29 13.24
N ALA A 154 -3.08 9.88 12.19
CA ALA A 154 -4.53 10.03 12.11
C ALA A 154 -5.22 9.39 13.32
N GLY A 155 -6.21 10.09 13.87
CA GLY A 155 -6.97 9.65 15.06
C GLY A 155 -6.32 9.98 16.41
N LEU A 156 -5.05 10.38 16.44
CA LEU A 156 -4.43 10.86 17.68
C LEU A 156 -4.95 12.25 18.04
N SER A 157 -5.25 12.45 19.33
CA SER A 157 -5.40 13.81 19.86
C SER A 157 -4.05 14.49 20.00
N GLU A 158 -4.02 15.82 20.03
CA GLU A 158 -2.78 16.59 20.25
C GLU A 158 -2.08 16.16 21.54
N GLY A 159 -2.82 15.92 22.62
CA GLY A 159 -2.27 15.45 23.89
C GLY A 159 -1.69 14.03 23.82
N ALA A 160 -2.29 13.15 23.00
CA ALA A 160 -1.73 11.81 22.75
C ALA A 160 -0.43 11.88 21.95
N LEU A 161 -0.35 12.76 20.93
CA LEU A 161 0.86 12.98 20.14
C LEU A 161 1.98 13.62 20.99
N ASP A 162 1.64 14.57 21.85
CA ASP A 162 2.58 15.19 22.78
C ASP A 162 3.11 14.16 23.78
N GLY A 163 2.23 13.31 24.33
CA GLY A 163 2.60 12.21 25.22
C GLY A 163 3.49 11.17 24.53
N LEU A 164 3.15 10.78 23.30
CA LEU A 164 3.95 9.87 22.47
C LEU A 164 5.36 10.43 22.27
N THR A 165 5.48 11.71 21.94
CA THR A 165 6.78 12.40 21.74
C THR A 165 7.57 12.51 23.05
N ALA A 166 6.92 12.91 24.15
CA ALA A 166 7.60 13.15 25.43
C ALA A 166 8.10 11.88 26.12
N LEU A 167 7.55 10.72 25.76
CA LEU A 167 7.89 9.42 26.34
C LEU A 167 8.74 8.56 25.41
N ALA A 168 9.06 9.04 24.21
CA ALA A 168 9.85 8.31 23.24
C ALA A 168 11.31 8.12 23.71
N ALA A 169 11.86 6.94 23.46
CA ALA A 169 13.24 6.58 23.78
C ALA A 169 14.06 6.37 22.49
N PRO A 170 15.39 6.59 22.49
CA PRO A 170 16.25 6.20 21.38
C PRO A 170 16.13 4.70 21.06
N GLN A 171 16.15 4.34 19.77
CA GLN A 171 16.07 2.94 19.32
C GLN A 171 17.48 2.37 19.12
N PRO A 172 17.89 1.29 19.83
CA PRO A 172 19.19 0.66 19.61
C PRO A 172 19.33 0.10 18.19
N LEU A 173 20.39 0.45 17.46
CA LEU A 173 20.53 0.09 16.05
C LEU A 173 20.64 -1.41 15.82
N GLY A 174 21.23 -2.16 16.75
CA GLY A 174 21.31 -3.63 16.69
C GLY A 174 19.94 -4.29 16.51
N THR A 175 18.90 -3.71 17.11
CA THR A 175 17.52 -4.23 17.01
C THR A 175 16.90 -4.08 15.61
N LEU A 176 17.30 -3.05 14.87
CA LEU A 176 16.81 -2.80 13.51
C LEU A 176 17.66 -3.51 12.46
N LEU A 177 18.97 -3.60 12.67
CA LEU A 177 19.94 -4.07 11.68
C LEU A 177 20.18 -5.58 11.73
N GLN A 178 19.99 -6.23 12.88
CA GLN A 178 20.21 -7.66 13.00
C GLN A 178 19.13 -8.45 12.25
N PRO A 179 19.51 -9.38 11.36
CA PRO A 179 18.55 -10.27 10.71
C PRO A 179 17.79 -11.14 11.73
N LEU A 180 16.46 -11.21 11.60
CA LEU A 180 15.65 -12.14 12.37
C LEU A 180 16.00 -13.59 12.00
N ARG A 181 16.19 -14.46 12.99
CA ARG A 181 16.45 -15.89 12.77
C ARG A 181 15.28 -16.74 13.28
N LEU A 182 14.67 -17.50 12.38
CA LEU A 182 13.53 -18.37 12.65
C LEU A 182 13.85 -19.81 12.24
N THR A 183 13.44 -20.76 13.08
CA THR A 183 13.52 -22.20 12.79
C THR A 183 12.34 -22.68 11.93
N GLY A 184 11.25 -21.89 11.87
CA GLY A 184 10.01 -22.23 11.18
C GLY A 184 8.96 -22.86 12.10
N ALA A 185 9.27 -23.04 13.39
CA ALA A 185 8.35 -23.60 14.37
C ALA A 185 7.08 -22.73 14.56
N ALA A 186 7.17 -21.41 14.37
CA ALA A 186 6.02 -20.52 14.45
C ALA A 186 5.00 -20.68 13.30
N ALA A 187 5.35 -21.35 12.19
CA ALA A 187 4.45 -21.51 11.04
C ALA A 187 3.16 -22.32 11.34
N GLY A 188 3.16 -23.06 12.45
CA GLY A 188 1.99 -23.77 12.96
C GLY A 188 0.97 -22.86 13.66
N VAL A 189 1.42 -21.72 14.19
CA VAL A 189 0.66 -20.87 15.10
C VAL A 189 -0.34 -20.01 14.32
N PRO A 190 -1.62 -19.93 14.73
CA PRO A 190 -2.59 -19.02 14.14
C PRO A 190 -2.15 -17.57 14.20
N VAL A 191 -2.42 -16.82 13.13
CA VAL A 191 -2.02 -15.41 12.98
C VAL A 191 -3.26 -14.54 12.80
N THR A 192 -3.22 -13.34 13.36
CA THR A 192 -4.19 -12.29 13.04
C THR A 192 -3.47 -11.01 12.64
N GLY A 193 -3.84 -10.41 11.51
CA GLY A 193 -3.45 -9.06 11.15
C GLY A 193 -4.51 -8.04 11.57
N VAL A 194 -4.11 -6.97 12.24
CA VAL A 194 -4.99 -5.82 12.52
C VAL A 194 -4.46 -4.65 11.72
N LEU A 195 -5.21 -4.24 10.70
CA LEU A 195 -4.81 -3.24 9.71
C LEU A 195 -5.39 -1.87 10.07
N CYS A 196 -4.54 -0.86 10.19
CA CYS A 196 -4.99 0.52 10.40
C CYS A 196 -5.21 1.20 9.06
N THR A 197 -6.46 1.36 8.64
CA THR A 197 -6.79 1.88 7.29
C THR A 197 -6.47 3.37 7.11
N GLY A 198 -6.24 4.10 8.20
CA GLY A 198 -5.68 5.45 8.17
C GLY A 198 -4.16 5.50 8.00
N ASN A 199 -3.47 4.34 8.04
CA ASN A 199 -2.03 4.22 7.85
C ASN A 199 -1.65 3.47 6.56
N GLY A 200 -2.38 2.42 6.22
CA GLY A 200 -2.01 1.51 5.14
C GLY A 200 -3.17 0.77 4.52
N PRO A 201 -2.87 -0.30 3.76
CA PRO A 201 -3.89 -1.04 3.03
C PRO A 201 -4.90 -1.70 3.98
N GLY A 202 -6.18 -1.61 3.66
CA GLY A 202 -7.22 -2.46 4.24
C GLY A 202 -7.21 -3.89 3.69
N ILE A 203 -8.11 -4.71 4.20
CA ILE A 203 -8.33 -6.11 3.83
C ILE A 203 -8.61 -6.24 2.33
N GLU A 204 -9.40 -5.34 1.75
CA GLU A 204 -9.75 -5.39 0.32
C GLU A 204 -8.51 -5.18 -0.56
N LEU A 205 -7.63 -4.23 -0.20
CA LEU A 205 -6.37 -4.00 -0.92
C LEU A 205 -5.39 -5.17 -0.72
N VAL A 206 -5.32 -5.76 0.48
CA VAL A 206 -4.53 -6.97 0.73
C VAL A 206 -5.04 -8.14 -0.11
N GLN A 207 -6.36 -8.36 -0.18
CA GLN A 207 -6.95 -9.38 -1.05
C GLN A 207 -6.58 -9.15 -2.52
N LEU A 208 -6.60 -7.90 -2.99
CA LEU A 208 -6.22 -7.55 -4.35
C LEU A 208 -4.76 -7.92 -4.64
N MET A 209 -3.85 -7.67 -3.70
CA MET A 209 -2.45 -8.05 -3.85
C MET A 209 -2.24 -9.58 -3.84
N VAL A 210 -3.02 -10.31 -3.02
CA VAL A 210 -3.04 -11.79 -3.06
C VAL A 210 -3.54 -12.30 -4.41
N ASP A 211 -4.61 -11.70 -4.93
CA ASP A 211 -5.20 -12.07 -6.23
C ASP A 211 -4.26 -11.77 -7.41
N LEU A 212 -3.40 -10.75 -7.30
CA LEU A 212 -2.33 -10.45 -8.27
C LEU A 212 -1.18 -11.47 -8.23
N GLY A 213 -1.18 -12.38 -7.27
CA GLY A 213 -0.20 -13.45 -7.17
C GLY A 213 1.09 -13.07 -6.46
N GLU A 214 1.10 -12.00 -5.65
CA GLU A 214 2.29 -11.60 -4.88
C GLU A 214 2.76 -12.75 -3.98
N PRO A 215 3.92 -13.38 -4.26
CA PRO A 215 4.33 -14.61 -3.57
C PRO A 215 4.46 -14.44 -2.06
N ALA A 216 4.94 -13.28 -1.60
CA ALA A 216 5.09 -12.99 -0.18
C ALA A 216 3.75 -12.90 0.57
N LEU A 217 2.66 -12.63 -0.14
CA LEU A 217 1.33 -12.44 0.44
C LEU A 217 0.43 -13.67 0.31
N GLN A 218 0.81 -14.68 -0.50
CA GLN A 218 -0.01 -15.89 -0.68
C GLN A 218 -0.29 -16.62 0.63
N ALA A 219 0.67 -16.62 1.55
CA ALA A 219 0.52 -17.22 2.88
C ALA A 219 -0.60 -16.58 3.71
N LEU A 220 -1.01 -15.35 3.39
CA LEU A 220 -2.11 -14.66 4.08
C LEU A 220 -3.49 -15.26 3.80
N ALA A 221 -3.62 -16.10 2.77
CA ALA A 221 -4.84 -16.84 2.49
C ALA A 221 -4.94 -18.18 3.24
N ASP A 222 -3.96 -18.52 4.09
CA ASP A 222 -4.06 -19.71 4.95
C ASP A 222 -5.28 -19.58 5.89
N PRO A 223 -6.10 -20.64 6.07
CA PRO A 223 -7.30 -20.60 6.93
C PRO A 223 -7.07 -20.19 8.40
N ARG A 224 -5.82 -20.28 8.88
CA ARG A 224 -5.40 -19.90 10.23
C ARG A 224 -5.09 -18.41 10.36
N VAL A 225 -5.00 -17.69 9.24
CA VAL A 225 -4.80 -16.24 9.19
C VAL A 225 -6.15 -15.54 9.17
N THR A 226 -6.35 -14.61 10.10
CA THR A 226 -7.52 -13.73 10.11
C THR A 226 -7.14 -12.26 10.11
N PHE A 227 -8.06 -11.39 9.71
CA PHE A 227 -7.84 -9.96 9.62
C PHE A 227 -8.95 -9.14 10.28
N PHE A 228 -8.55 -8.01 10.85
CA PHE A 228 -9.41 -6.95 11.31
C PHE A 228 -8.93 -5.62 10.75
N GLU A 229 -9.84 -4.64 10.72
CA GLU A 229 -9.52 -3.25 10.37
C GLU A 229 -9.87 -2.34 11.53
N LEU A 230 -9.06 -1.30 11.72
CA LEU A 230 -9.37 -0.17 12.59
C LEU A 230 -9.25 1.14 11.78
N PRO A 231 -10.25 2.04 11.84
CA PRO A 231 -10.27 3.27 11.05
C PRO A 231 -9.41 4.38 11.69
N THR A 232 -8.13 4.10 11.92
CA THR A 232 -7.18 4.99 12.58
C THR A 232 -5.81 4.93 11.90
N GLY A 233 -4.89 5.82 12.28
CA GLY A 233 -3.47 5.74 11.97
C GLY A 233 -2.73 4.69 12.81
N HIS A 234 -1.41 4.82 12.87
CA HIS A 234 -0.46 3.77 13.26
C HIS A 234 -0.46 3.38 14.74
N TRP A 235 -1.08 4.17 15.62
CA TRP A 235 -1.08 3.94 17.07
C TRP A 235 -2.50 3.72 17.64
N PRO A 236 -3.20 2.61 17.28
CA PRO A 236 -4.56 2.35 17.77
C PRO A 236 -4.69 2.25 19.29
N MET A 237 -3.59 1.94 20.00
CA MET A 237 -3.57 1.91 21.47
C MET A 237 -3.84 3.28 22.10
N LEU A 238 -3.57 4.35 21.35
CA LEU A 238 -3.71 5.73 21.78
C LEU A 238 -4.95 6.42 21.18
N SER A 239 -5.35 6.05 19.96
CA SER A 239 -6.49 6.64 19.28
C SER A 239 -7.82 5.93 19.55
N CYS A 240 -7.85 4.60 19.59
CA CYS A 240 -9.06 3.81 19.80
C CYS A 240 -8.85 2.57 20.71
N PRO A 241 -8.30 2.73 21.94
CA PRO A 241 -7.92 1.61 22.81
C PRO A 241 -9.06 0.64 23.17
N ALA A 242 -10.29 1.13 23.29
CA ALA A 242 -11.45 0.29 23.59
C ALA A 242 -11.82 -0.63 22.40
N GLU A 243 -11.83 -0.07 21.18
CA GLU A 243 -12.09 -0.82 19.95
C GLU A 243 -10.99 -1.85 19.70
N LEU A 244 -9.73 -1.45 19.89
CA LEU A 244 -8.60 -2.36 19.80
C LEU A 244 -8.71 -3.53 20.79
N ALA A 245 -9.06 -3.28 22.06
CA ALA A 245 -9.24 -4.35 23.04
C ALA A 245 -10.35 -5.34 22.63
N GLY A 246 -11.44 -4.83 22.03
CA GLY A 246 -12.49 -5.66 21.42
C GLY A 246 -11.95 -6.54 20.29
N VAL A 247 -11.21 -5.96 19.35
CA VAL A 247 -10.57 -6.68 18.24
C VAL A 247 -9.60 -7.75 18.75
N LEU A 248 -8.75 -7.43 19.74
CA LEU A 248 -7.81 -8.39 20.31
C LEU A 248 -8.51 -9.56 21.01
N THR A 249 -9.65 -9.29 21.66
CA THR A 249 -10.49 -10.32 22.28
C THR A 249 -11.11 -11.24 21.22
N GLU A 250 -11.64 -10.68 20.14
CA GLU A 250 -12.23 -11.46 19.04
C GLU A 250 -11.15 -12.26 18.28
N ALA A 251 -9.97 -11.66 18.06
CA ALA A 251 -8.81 -12.32 17.50
C ALA A 251 -8.39 -13.52 18.34
N ALA A 252 -8.31 -13.36 19.67
CA ALA A 252 -8.00 -14.46 20.59
C ALA A 252 -8.97 -15.64 20.46
N ALA A 253 -10.25 -15.36 20.19
CA ALA A 253 -11.28 -16.37 19.94
C ALA A 253 -11.25 -16.98 18.50
N GLY A 254 -10.32 -16.53 17.64
CA GLY A 254 -10.18 -17.00 16.26
C GLY A 254 -11.15 -16.36 15.26
N GLY A 255 -11.77 -15.23 15.64
CA GLY A 255 -12.59 -14.42 14.76
C GLY A 255 -11.77 -13.58 13.77
N GLY A 256 -12.47 -12.76 13.00
CA GLY A 256 -11.91 -11.94 11.94
C GLY A 256 -12.13 -12.48 10.52
N HIS A 257 -11.87 -11.62 9.55
CA HIS A 257 -12.00 -11.90 8.13
C HIS A 257 -10.92 -12.87 7.65
N ARG A 258 -11.25 -13.78 6.74
CA ARG A 258 -10.27 -14.64 6.06
C ARG A 258 -10.19 -14.26 4.60
N LEU A 259 -8.99 -14.02 4.11
CA LEU A 259 -8.78 -13.81 2.68
C LEU A 259 -9.16 -15.08 1.91
N LYS A 260 -9.60 -14.87 0.68
CA LYS A 260 -9.89 -15.94 -0.25
C LYS A 260 -8.59 -16.46 -0.83
N ALA A 261 -8.45 -17.78 -0.85
CA ALA A 261 -7.38 -18.42 -1.58
C ALA A 261 -7.46 -18.05 -3.08
N PRO A 262 -6.31 -17.81 -3.74
CA PRO A 262 -6.28 -17.54 -5.17
C PRO A 262 -6.99 -18.64 -5.96
N GLY A 263 -7.77 -18.26 -6.97
CA GLY A 263 -8.46 -19.21 -7.84
C GLY A 263 -9.69 -19.89 -7.23
N SER A 264 -9.99 -19.69 -5.93
CA SER A 264 -11.13 -20.32 -5.25
C SER A 264 -12.50 -19.93 -5.84
N ALA A 265 -12.58 -18.79 -6.54
CA ALA A 265 -13.80 -18.25 -7.15
C ALA A 265 -13.69 -18.05 -8.68
N GLY A 266 -12.83 -18.84 -9.34
CA GLY A 266 -12.53 -18.69 -10.76
C GLY A 266 -11.26 -17.86 -11.02
N PRO A 267 -11.03 -17.37 -12.25
CA PRO A 267 -9.82 -16.61 -12.56
C PRO A 267 -9.73 -15.35 -11.67
N PRO A 268 -8.51 -14.95 -11.29
CA PRO A 268 -8.27 -13.70 -10.59
C PRO A 268 -8.98 -12.53 -11.27
N PRO A 269 -9.49 -11.53 -10.51
CA PRO A 269 -10.21 -10.38 -11.07
C PRO A 269 -9.56 -9.78 -12.31
N HIS A 270 -8.27 -9.49 -12.26
CA HIS A 270 -7.51 -8.87 -13.35
C HIS A 270 -7.44 -9.72 -14.65
N LEU A 271 -7.79 -11.02 -14.59
CA LEU A 271 -7.86 -11.93 -15.75
C LEU A 271 -9.29 -12.24 -16.20
N ARG A 272 -10.31 -11.67 -15.55
CA ARG A 272 -11.70 -11.84 -15.99
C ARG A 272 -11.95 -11.01 -17.24
N PRO A 273 -12.90 -11.40 -18.11
CA PRO A 273 -13.19 -10.67 -19.34
C PRO A 273 -13.53 -9.20 -19.08
N PHE A 274 -13.10 -8.33 -19.98
CA PHE A 274 -13.50 -6.92 -19.99
C PHE A 274 -15.03 -6.78 -19.98
N LEU A 275 -15.54 -5.72 -19.37
CA LEU A 275 -16.98 -5.54 -19.25
C LEU A 275 -17.64 -5.37 -20.63
N LEU A 276 -17.05 -4.61 -21.55
CA LEU A 276 -17.60 -4.38 -22.89
C LEU A 276 -17.29 -5.55 -23.82
N ASP A 277 -18.26 -5.86 -24.70
CA ASP A 277 -18.01 -6.75 -25.83
C ASP A 277 -17.44 -5.91 -26.98
N VAL A 278 -16.16 -6.12 -27.27
CA VAL A 278 -15.38 -5.28 -28.19
C VAL A 278 -14.79 -6.18 -29.27
N PRO A 279 -14.93 -5.84 -30.56
CA PRO A 279 -14.34 -6.64 -31.64
C PRO A 279 -12.83 -6.84 -31.46
N GLU A 280 -12.39 -8.04 -31.79
CA GLU A 280 -10.97 -8.36 -31.87
C GLU A 280 -10.26 -7.44 -32.87
N ARG A 281 -9.10 -6.92 -32.46
CA ARG A 281 -8.20 -6.15 -33.32
C ARG A 281 -6.77 -6.65 -33.14
N PRO A 282 -5.98 -6.78 -34.22
CA PRO A 282 -4.61 -7.21 -34.12
C PRO A 282 -3.78 -6.18 -33.34
N ARG A 283 -2.76 -6.66 -32.65
CA ARG A 283 -1.79 -5.82 -31.94
C ARG A 283 -0.40 -6.02 -32.51
N GLU A 284 0.35 -4.94 -32.60
CA GLU A 284 1.76 -4.93 -33.00
C GLU A 284 2.62 -4.74 -31.75
N ARG A 285 3.37 -5.77 -31.37
CA ARG A 285 4.21 -5.76 -30.16
C ARG A 285 5.63 -5.31 -30.49
N SER A 286 6.12 -4.31 -29.77
CA SER A 286 7.50 -3.82 -29.84
C SER A 286 8.02 -3.51 -28.45
N GLY A 287 9.05 -4.24 -28.01
CA GLY A 287 9.59 -4.13 -26.65
C GLY A 287 8.53 -4.38 -25.58
N ASN A 288 8.34 -3.41 -24.68
CA ASN A 288 7.34 -3.43 -23.62
C ASN A 288 5.98 -2.84 -24.05
N THR A 289 5.78 -2.49 -25.32
CA THR A 289 4.57 -1.78 -25.80
C THR A 289 3.84 -2.58 -26.89
N ASP A 290 2.51 -2.55 -26.85
CA ASP A 290 1.61 -3.13 -27.84
C ASP A 290 0.76 -2.02 -28.47
N LEU A 291 0.80 -1.89 -29.80
CA LEU A 291 0.01 -0.93 -30.57
C LEU A 291 -1.23 -1.59 -31.18
N TYR A 292 -2.37 -0.91 -31.11
CA TYR A 292 -3.63 -1.26 -31.77
C TYR A 292 -3.99 -0.11 -32.69
N LEU A 293 -4.12 -0.42 -33.98
CA LEU A 293 -4.37 0.60 -35.00
C LEU A 293 -5.86 0.71 -35.33
N PRO A 294 -6.36 1.93 -35.55
CA PRO A 294 -7.66 2.15 -36.15
C PRO A 294 -7.62 1.82 -37.65
N ASP A 295 -8.81 1.74 -38.26
CA ASP A 295 -8.93 1.53 -39.70
C ASP A 295 -8.66 2.85 -40.45
N GLY A 296 -8.12 2.74 -41.67
CA GLY A 296 -7.88 3.90 -42.55
C GLY A 296 -6.49 4.54 -42.41
N PRO A 297 -6.15 5.48 -43.33
CA PRO A 297 -4.83 6.10 -43.36
C PRO A 297 -4.61 7.03 -42.16
N GLY A 298 -3.41 6.98 -41.57
CA GLY A 298 -2.99 7.91 -40.52
C GLY A 298 -2.36 9.20 -41.05
N PRO A 299 -1.75 10.04 -40.19
CA PRO A 299 -1.54 9.79 -38.75
C PRO A 299 -2.81 10.03 -37.92
N HIS A 300 -3.00 9.20 -36.90
CA HIS A 300 -4.17 9.24 -35.99
C HIS A 300 -3.76 9.74 -34.60
N PRO A 301 -4.64 10.43 -33.85
CA PRO A 301 -4.37 10.73 -32.44
C PRO A 301 -4.18 9.43 -31.65
N ALA A 302 -3.48 9.49 -30.52
CA ALA A 302 -3.17 8.28 -29.74
C ALA A 302 -3.61 8.35 -28.27
N VAL A 303 -3.91 7.19 -27.69
CA VAL A 303 -4.13 6.97 -26.26
C VAL A 303 -3.12 5.94 -25.76
N VAL A 304 -2.35 6.29 -24.73
CA VAL A 304 -1.40 5.38 -24.08
C VAL A 304 -1.95 4.96 -22.72
N PHE A 305 -2.21 3.67 -22.55
CA PHE A 305 -2.72 3.08 -21.32
C PHE A 305 -1.56 2.59 -20.43
N VAL A 306 -1.54 3.04 -19.18
CA VAL A 306 -0.52 2.76 -18.17
C VAL A 306 -1.17 2.02 -17.00
N HIS A 307 -0.78 0.76 -16.80
CA HIS A 307 -1.38 -0.08 -15.76
C HIS A 307 -1.09 0.43 -14.34
N GLY A 308 -1.86 -0.06 -13.38
CA GLY A 308 -1.58 0.16 -11.96
C GLY A 308 -0.58 -0.83 -11.38
N GLY A 309 -0.24 -0.70 -10.11
CA GLY A 309 0.65 -1.63 -9.44
C GLY A 309 0.84 -1.28 -7.96
N PRO A 310 1.82 -1.88 -7.28
CA PRO A 310 2.84 -2.76 -7.86
C PRO A 310 2.31 -4.10 -8.38
N VAL A 311 2.97 -4.66 -9.39
CA VAL A 311 2.66 -5.99 -9.95
C VAL A 311 3.90 -6.88 -9.82
N PRO A 312 3.79 -8.13 -9.35
CA PRO A 312 4.95 -9.01 -9.21
C PRO A 312 5.74 -9.15 -10.53
N ALA A 313 7.07 -9.17 -10.47
CA ALA A 313 7.92 -9.21 -11.67
C ALA A 313 7.71 -10.49 -12.52
N ASP A 314 7.34 -11.58 -11.85
CA ASP A 314 7.03 -12.88 -12.43
C ASP A 314 5.55 -13.07 -12.77
N ALA A 315 4.69 -12.08 -12.53
CA ALA A 315 3.26 -12.17 -12.86
C ALA A 315 3.05 -12.44 -14.35
N ARG A 316 2.27 -13.49 -14.66
CA ARG A 316 1.90 -13.85 -16.04
C ARG A 316 0.41 -14.18 -16.13
N PRO A 317 -0.31 -13.71 -17.17
CA PRO A 317 0.16 -12.77 -18.21
C PRO A 317 0.52 -11.39 -17.63
N THR A 318 1.42 -10.66 -18.30
CA THR A 318 1.83 -9.32 -17.83
C THR A 318 0.68 -8.32 -18.02
N PRO A 319 0.71 -7.16 -17.34
CA PRO A 319 -0.39 -6.19 -17.39
C PRO A 319 -0.85 -5.80 -18.79
N ARG A 320 0.06 -5.65 -19.77
CA ARG A 320 -0.33 -5.32 -21.15
C ARG A 320 -1.20 -6.38 -21.84
N ASP A 321 -1.22 -7.59 -21.30
CA ASP A 321 -2.02 -8.73 -21.75
C ASP A 321 -3.32 -8.89 -20.95
N TRP A 322 -3.60 -8.04 -19.96
CA TRP A 322 -4.82 -8.13 -19.16
C TRP A 322 -6.06 -7.74 -19.98
N PRO A 323 -7.20 -8.44 -19.80
CA PRO A 323 -8.45 -8.14 -20.50
C PRO A 323 -8.90 -6.68 -20.38
N THR A 324 -8.70 -6.02 -19.24
CA THR A 324 -9.05 -4.61 -19.07
C THR A 324 -8.31 -3.71 -20.04
N LEU A 325 -6.98 -3.79 -20.08
CA LEU A 325 -6.16 -2.89 -20.91
C LEU A 325 -6.31 -3.22 -22.39
N THR A 326 -6.30 -4.51 -22.75
CA THR A 326 -6.52 -4.94 -24.13
C THR A 326 -7.94 -4.58 -24.61
N GLY A 327 -8.94 -4.67 -23.73
CA GLY A 327 -10.32 -4.25 -24.00
C GLY A 327 -10.44 -2.75 -24.26
N TYR A 328 -9.86 -1.92 -23.40
CA TYR A 328 -9.78 -0.47 -23.61
C TYR A 328 -9.07 -0.11 -24.92
N ALA A 329 -7.93 -0.74 -25.19
CA ALA A 329 -7.14 -0.46 -26.39
C ALA A 329 -7.88 -0.82 -27.67
N ARG A 330 -8.56 -1.98 -27.70
CA ARG A 330 -9.42 -2.37 -28.83
C ARG A 330 -10.60 -1.42 -28.99
N TYR A 331 -11.19 -0.98 -27.88
CA TYR A 331 -12.37 -0.13 -27.91
C TYR A 331 -12.04 1.27 -28.43
N VAL A 332 -10.91 1.84 -28.00
CA VAL A 332 -10.41 3.13 -28.49
C VAL A 332 -9.91 3.03 -29.94
N ALA A 333 -9.19 1.97 -30.31
CA ALA A 333 -8.81 1.70 -31.70
C ALA A 333 -10.01 1.57 -32.63
N GLY A 334 -11.08 0.92 -32.16
CA GLY A 334 -12.36 0.84 -32.86
C GLY A 334 -13.08 2.18 -33.07
N ARG A 335 -12.64 3.23 -32.37
CA ARG A 335 -13.19 4.59 -32.44
C ARG A 335 -12.25 5.58 -33.12
N GLY A 336 -11.22 5.12 -33.82
CA GLY A 336 -10.42 5.97 -34.71
C GLY A 336 -9.13 6.56 -34.11
N ALA A 337 -8.72 6.14 -32.91
CA ALA A 337 -7.45 6.57 -32.31
C ALA A 337 -6.48 5.38 -32.18
N VAL A 338 -5.18 5.60 -32.41
CA VAL A 338 -4.17 4.58 -32.08
C VAL A 338 -4.18 4.35 -30.58
N SER A 339 -4.15 3.09 -30.16
CA SER A 339 -4.06 2.75 -28.74
C SER A 339 -2.74 2.03 -28.47
N ALA A 340 -2.09 2.40 -27.38
CA ALA A 340 -0.87 1.75 -26.91
C ALA A 340 -1.09 1.22 -25.49
N VAL A 341 -0.68 -0.02 -25.23
CA VAL A 341 -0.62 -0.58 -23.87
C VAL A 341 0.84 -0.94 -23.60
N LEU A 342 1.34 -0.67 -22.39
CA LEU A 342 2.73 -0.97 -22.04
C LEU A 342 2.85 -1.72 -20.71
N ASP A 343 3.94 -2.47 -20.54
CA ASP A 343 4.41 -2.98 -19.25
C ASP A 343 5.49 -2.02 -18.69
N HIS A 344 5.48 -1.77 -17.38
CA HIS A 344 6.54 -1.04 -16.68
C HIS A 344 7.00 -1.76 -15.40
N ARG A 345 8.18 -1.41 -14.90
CA ARG A 345 8.85 -2.10 -13.79
C ARG A 345 8.37 -1.67 -12.39
N LEU A 346 7.09 -1.32 -12.23
CA LEU A 346 6.55 -1.05 -10.89
C LEU A 346 6.25 -2.37 -10.17
N HIS A 347 7.29 -2.99 -9.62
CA HIS A 347 7.21 -4.29 -8.95
C HIS A 347 7.16 -4.16 -7.43
N ALA A 348 7.65 -3.05 -6.88
CA ALA A 348 7.47 -2.62 -5.50
C ALA A 348 7.14 -1.12 -5.44
N VAL A 349 6.64 -0.66 -4.28
CA VAL A 349 6.37 0.78 -4.03
C VAL A 349 7.62 1.65 -4.16
N THR A 350 8.82 1.08 -4.07
CA THR A 350 10.10 1.77 -4.29
C THR A 350 10.47 1.93 -5.76
N ASP A 351 9.72 1.33 -6.69
CA ASP A 351 10.07 1.31 -8.12
C ASP A 351 9.44 2.42 -8.96
N TYR A 352 8.74 3.38 -8.35
CA TYR A 352 8.11 4.49 -9.08
C TYR A 352 9.08 5.23 -10.02
N GLY A 353 10.33 5.43 -9.60
CA GLY A 353 11.38 6.04 -10.44
C GLY A 353 11.62 5.28 -11.75
N ARG A 354 11.86 3.96 -11.65
CA ARG A 354 12.11 3.10 -12.82
C ARG A 354 10.87 2.96 -13.70
N ALA A 355 9.70 2.88 -13.08
CA ALA A 355 8.43 2.82 -13.80
C ALA A 355 8.14 4.11 -14.59
N ALA A 356 8.47 5.28 -14.04
CA ALA A 356 8.33 6.56 -14.73
C ALA A 356 9.21 6.64 -15.98
N GLU A 357 10.45 6.14 -15.91
CA GLU A 357 11.36 6.03 -17.07
C GLU A 357 10.77 5.12 -18.15
N ASP A 358 10.28 3.94 -17.78
CA ASP A 358 9.67 2.99 -18.72
C ASP A 358 8.44 3.59 -19.44
N VAL A 359 7.62 4.35 -18.72
CA VAL A 359 6.44 5.04 -19.25
C VAL A 359 6.87 6.15 -20.21
N ALA A 360 7.81 7.02 -19.83
CA ALA A 360 8.30 8.10 -20.69
C ALA A 360 8.90 7.57 -21.99
N ASP A 361 9.72 6.53 -21.90
CA ASP A 361 10.33 5.85 -23.04
C ASP A 361 9.28 5.23 -23.99
N ALA A 362 8.24 4.62 -23.43
CA ALA A 362 7.15 4.06 -24.21
C ALA A 362 6.33 5.16 -24.90
N VAL A 363 6.03 6.25 -24.20
CA VAL A 363 5.32 7.41 -24.78
C VAL A 363 6.09 8.01 -25.94
N GLU A 364 7.40 8.20 -25.83
CA GLU A 364 8.21 8.72 -26.94
C GLU A 364 8.26 7.75 -28.13
N ARG A 365 8.34 6.44 -27.89
CA ARG A 365 8.23 5.43 -28.96
C ARG A 365 6.89 5.50 -29.69
N VAL A 366 5.78 5.62 -28.95
CA VAL A 366 4.43 5.74 -29.53
C VAL A 366 4.32 7.02 -30.35
N ARG A 367 4.80 8.15 -29.82
CA ARG A 367 4.76 9.45 -30.50
C ARG A 367 5.61 9.49 -31.77
N ALA A 368 6.68 8.70 -31.82
CA ALA A 368 7.57 8.61 -32.98
C ALA A 368 7.06 7.65 -34.07
N ASP A 369 6.02 6.85 -33.81
CA ASP A 369 5.45 5.97 -34.84
C ASP A 369 4.80 6.83 -35.95
N PRO A 370 5.14 6.61 -37.23
CA PRO A 370 4.65 7.45 -38.33
C PRO A 370 3.13 7.39 -38.53
N ARG A 371 2.43 6.42 -37.92
CA ARG A 371 0.97 6.29 -37.96
C ARG A 371 0.29 7.05 -36.83
N VAL A 372 1.07 7.59 -35.89
CA VAL A 372 0.60 8.38 -34.75
C VAL A 372 0.82 9.86 -35.02
N ASP A 373 -0.20 10.66 -34.72
CA ASP A 373 -0.06 12.10 -34.58
C ASP A 373 0.55 12.39 -33.21
N GLY A 374 1.89 12.45 -33.16
CA GLY A 374 2.63 12.71 -31.93
C GLY A 374 2.37 14.07 -31.26
N GLY A 375 1.56 14.94 -31.87
CA GLY A 375 1.06 16.21 -31.32
C GLY A 375 -0.34 16.13 -30.70
N ARG A 376 -1.00 14.97 -30.78
CA ARG A 376 -2.34 14.69 -30.22
C ARG A 376 -2.35 13.35 -29.49
N VAL A 377 -1.83 13.35 -28.26
CA VAL A 377 -1.78 12.15 -27.42
C VAL A 377 -2.49 12.37 -26.09
N ALA A 378 -3.17 11.33 -25.62
CA ALA A 378 -3.70 11.23 -24.26
C ALA A 378 -2.96 10.12 -23.50
N LEU A 379 -2.71 10.35 -22.21
CA LEU A 379 -2.17 9.34 -21.30
C LEU A 379 -3.27 8.91 -20.33
N TRP A 380 -3.43 7.61 -20.11
CA TRP A 380 -4.50 7.05 -19.30
C TRP A 380 -3.94 6.08 -18.26
N PHE A 381 -3.95 6.48 -16.99
CA PHE A 381 -3.38 5.75 -15.87
C PHE A 381 -4.48 5.05 -15.05
N PHE A 382 -4.14 3.91 -14.44
CA PHE A 382 -5.06 3.10 -13.64
C PHE A 382 -4.51 2.90 -12.22
N SER A 383 -5.36 2.92 -11.19
CA SER A 383 -5.03 2.46 -9.83
C SER A 383 -3.71 3.07 -9.30
N GLY A 384 -2.78 2.24 -8.81
CA GLY A 384 -1.44 2.61 -8.35
C GLY A 384 -0.51 3.19 -9.42
N GLY A 385 -0.96 3.34 -10.66
CA GLY A 385 -0.30 4.16 -11.68
C GLY A 385 -0.52 5.66 -11.48
N GLY A 386 -1.46 6.06 -10.61
CA GLY A 386 -1.75 7.46 -10.29
C GLY A 386 -0.52 8.28 -9.91
N PRO A 387 0.41 7.82 -9.05
CA PRO A 387 1.59 8.62 -8.69
C PRO A 387 2.53 8.91 -9.88
N LEU A 388 2.52 8.08 -10.93
CA LEU A 388 3.29 8.29 -12.16
C LEU A 388 2.77 9.49 -12.99
N THR A 389 1.61 10.06 -12.64
CA THR A 389 1.05 11.20 -13.39
C THR A 389 1.67 12.53 -12.99
N ALA A 390 2.36 12.58 -11.85
CA ALA A 390 2.79 13.83 -11.23
C ALA A 390 3.74 14.65 -12.11
N ASP A 391 4.69 14.02 -12.80
CA ASP A 391 5.60 14.72 -13.74
C ASP A 391 4.82 15.35 -14.91
N TRP A 392 3.81 14.64 -15.43
CA TRP A 392 2.96 15.11 -16.53
C TRP A 392 2.02 16.25 -16.12
N LEU A 393 1.58 16.26 -14.86
CA LEU A 393 0.77 17.34 -14.29
C LEU A 393 1.62 18.57 -13.95
N ALA A 394 2.83 18.37 -13.45
CA ALA A 394 3.72 19.45 -13.03
C ALA A 394 4.26 20.26 -14.22
N ALA A 395 4.51 19.58 -15.35
CA ALA A 395 4.97 20.21 -16.58
C ALA A 395 4.30 19.59 -17.82
N PRO A 396 3.01 19.88 -18.07
CA PRO A 396 2.27 19.31 -19.21
C PRO A 396 2.94 19.62 -20.55
N PRO A 397 3.35 18.59 -21.32
CA PRO A 397 3.88 18.81 -22.66
C PRO A 397 2.81 19.36 -23.62
N LEU A 398 3.19 20.20 -24.58
CA LEU A 398 2.24 20.82 -25.53
C LEU A 398 1.49 19.82 -26.42
N TRP A 399 2.05 18.63 -26.60
CA TRP A 399 1.45 17.53 -27.34
C TRP A 399 0.40 16.74 -26.54
N LEU A 400 0.43 16.86 -25.21
CA LEU A 400 -0.47 16.16 -24.31
C LEU A 400 -1.83 16.85 -24.32
N ARG A 401 -2.86 16.15 -24.79
CA ARG A 401 -4.22 16.69 -24.96
C ARG A 401 -5.16 16.29 -23.84
N CYS A 402 -4.87 15.21 -23.14
CA CYS A 402 -5.68 14.73 -22.03
C CYS A 402 -4.86 13.83 -21.13
N LEU A 403 -5.09 13.95 -19.82
CA LEU A 403 -4.64 12.98 -18.83
C LEU A 403 -5.88 12.32 -18.21
N ALA A 404 -5.98 11.01 -18.31
CA ALA A 404 -7.11 10.23 -17.80
C ALA A 404 -6.67 9.30 -16.66
N LEU A 405 -7.58 9.08 -15.71
CA LEU A 405 -7.32 8.36 -14.46
C LEU A 405 -8.49 7.45 -14.13
N ASN A 406 -8.27 6.14 -14.02
CA ASN A 406 -9.27 5.19 -13.53
C ASN A 406 -8.98 4.79 -12.09
N TYR A 407 -9.94 5.04 -11.19
CA TYR A 407 -9.88 4.71 -9.76
C TYR A 407 -8.48 4.94 -9.16
N PRO A 408 -7.91 6.14 -9.34
CA PRO A 408 -6.48 6.36 -9.14
C PRO A 408 -6.12 6.41 -7.65
N VAL A 409 -4.96 5.86 -7.31
CA VAL A 409 -4.28 6.19 -6.05
C VAL A 409 -3.50 7.48 -6.29
N LEU A 410 -3.95 8.62 -5.74
CA LEU A 410 -3.40 9.95 -6.06
C LEU A 410 -2.41 10.49 -5.02
N ALA A 411 -2.19 9.73 -3.95
CA ALA A 411 -1.10 9.91 -3.02
C ALA A 411 -0.65 8.52 -2.54
N PRO A 412 0.66 8.26 -2.41
CA PRO A 412 1.13 7.05 -1.76
C PRO A 412 0.57 6.94 -0.34
N LEU A 413 0.10 5.75 0.05
CA LEU A 413 -0.37 5.52 1.42
C LEU A 413 0.79 5.73 2.42
N PRO A 414 0.55 6.23 3.64
CA PRO A 414 1.62 6.52 4.61
C PRO A 414 2.60 5.35 4.83
N SER A 415 2.08 4.14 5.01
CA SER A 415 2.88 2.91 5.17
C SER A 415 3.70 2.50 3.95
N TRP A 416 3.43 3.04 2.75
CA TRP A 416 4.25 2.75 1.57
C TRP A 416 5.62 3.42 1.64
N GLY A 417 5.79 4.43 2.50
CA GLY A 417 7.09 5.04 2.73
C GLY A 417 7.64 5.86 1.56
N VAL A 418 6.79 6.16 0.57
CA VAL A 418 7.14 7.03 -0.56
C VAL A 418 7.08 8.48 -0.09
N THR A 419 8.24 8.99 0.29
CA THR A 419 8.42 10.37 0.78
C THR A 419 8.80 11.35 -0.33
N ASP A 420 9.16 10.85 -1.52
CA ASP A 420 9.50 11.69 -2.67
C ASP A 420 8.27 12.51 -3.12
N ALA A 421 8.42 13.83 -3.09
CA ALA A 421 7.40 14.76 -3.54
C ALA A 421 7.11 14.62 -5.04
N ARG A 422 8.04 14.07 -5.82
CA ARG A 422 7.87 13.80 -7.25
C ARG A 422 6.66 12.93 -7.55
N PHE A 423 6.32 11.97 -6.70
CA PHE A 423 5.21 11.04 -6.92
C PHE A 423 3.94 11.43 -6.14
N ARG A 424 3.66 12.75 -6.05
CA ARG A 424 2.46 13.30 -5.39
C ARG A 424 1.61 14.14 -6.35
N PRO A 425 0.72 13.51 -7.13
CA PRO A 425 -0.21 14.20 -8.04
C PRO A 425 -0.97 15.38 -7.43
N VAL A 426 -1.37 15.28 -6.16
CA VAL A 426 -2.05 16.36 -5.41
C VAL A 426 -1.26 17.67 -5.44
N ARG A 427 0.08 17.62 -5.37
CA ARG A 427 0.92 18.82 -5.45
C ARG A 427 1.09 19.30 -6.88
N ALA A 428 1.20 18.37 -7.82
CA ALA A 428 1.45 18.66 -9.21
C ALA A 428 0.24 19.26 -9.94
N VAL A 429 -0.99 18.91 -9.54
CA VAL A 429 -2.21 19.35 -10.25
C VAL A 429 -2.40 20.86 -10.23
N ALA A 430 -1.87 21.57 -9.22
CA ALA A 430 -1.88 23.03 -9.18
C ALA A 430 -1.08 23.68 -10.33
N HIS A 431 -0.23 22.90 -11.00
CA HIS A 431 0.59 23.34 -12.13
C HIS A 431 0.11 22.77 -13.49
N ALA A 432 -1.02 22.04 -13.51
CA ALA A 432 -1.54 21.41 -14.71
C ALA A 432 -2.03 22.42 -15.77
N GLY A 433 -2.22 23.68 -15.40
CA GLY A 433 -2.67 24.74 -16.31
C GLY A 433 -3.99 24.38 -16.99
N SER A 434 -4.01 24.42 -18.32
CA SER A 434 -5.18 24.08 -19.13
C SER A 434 -5.22 22.63 -19.62
N LEU A 435 -4.35 21.74 -19.11
CA LEU A 435 -4.38 20.33 -19.45
C LEU A 435 -5.72 19.72 -18.99
N PRO A 436 -6.55 19.18 -19.92
CA PRO A 436 -7.80 18.54 -19.54
C PRO A 436 -7.56 17.20 -18.84
N ILE A 437 -8.21 16.99 -17.71
CA ILE A 437 -8.12 15.79 -16.88
C ILE A 437 -9.48 15.08 -16.87
N VAL A 438 -9.49 13.77 -17.10
CA VAL A 438 -10.69 12.92 -16.96
C VAL A 438 -10.47 11.93 -15.83
N LEU A 439 -11.22 12.07 -14.74
CA LEU A 439 -11.09 11.22 -13.55
C LEU A 439 -12.31 10.31 -13.43
N VAL A 440 -12.12 9.00 -13.60
CA VAL A 440 -13.14 7.98 -13.42
C VAL A 440 -13.13 7.53 -11.96
N ARG A 441 -14.21 7.83 -11.22
CA ARG A 441 -14.33 7.57 -9.78
C ARG A 441 -15.27 6.40 -9.52
N ALA A 442 -14.78 5.38 -8.82
CA ALA A 442 -15.60 4.30 -8.28
C ALA A 442 -16.35 4.80 -7.04
N GLU A 443 -17.68 4.64 -6.97
CA GLU A 443 -18.46 5.10 -5.81
C GLU A 443 -18.32 4.19 -4.58
N ARG A 444 -17.95 2.92 -4.77
CA ARG A 444 -17.63 1.96 -3.71
C ARG A 444 -16.13 1.71 -3.63
N GLU A 445 -15.38 2.79 -3.63
CA GLU A 445 -13.92 2.77 -3.52
C GLU A 445 -13.46 2.56 -2.07
N MET A 446 -12.25 2.04 -1.91
CA MET A 446 -11.63 1.85 -0.60
C MET A 446 -11.39 3.20 0.09
N PRO A 447 -11.73 3.36 1.39
CA PRO A 447 -11.65 4.65 2.09
C PRO A 447 -10.28 5.34 1.99
N GLU A 448 -9.20 4.56 2.06
CA GLU A 448 -7.84 5.05 1.93
C GLU A 448 -7.55 5.65 0.54
N ILE A 449 -8.18 5.15 -0.52
CA ILE A 449 -8.06 5.71 -1.88
C ILE A 449 -8.97 6.93 -2.04
N VAL A 450 -10.21 6.86 -1.53
CA VAL A 450 -11.18 7.97 -1.54
C VAL A 450 -10.53 9.25 -1.00
N ALA A 451 -9.85 9.15 0.14
CA ALA A 451 -9.16 10.28 0.75
C ALA A 451 -8.14 10.95 -0.20
N THR A 452 -7.38 10.15 -0.97
CA THR A 452 -6.40 10.69 -1.92
C THR A 452 -7.06 11.40 -3.11
N VAL A 453 -8.22 10.90 -3.56
CA VAL A 453 -8.99 11.49 -4.65
C VAL A 453 -9.63 12.80 -4.20
N GLU A 454 -10.18 12.86 -2.99
CA GLU A 454 -10.76 14.08 -2.42
C GLU A 454 -9.70 15.18 -2.23
N GLU A 455 -8.51 14.81 -1.75
CA GLU A 455 -7.39 15.76 -1.61
C GLU A 455 -6.96 16.31 -2.98
N PHE A 456 -6.85 15.45 -3.99
CA PHE A 456 -6.52 15.84 -5.35
C PHE A 456 -7.57 16.78 -5.97
N LEU A 457 -8.86 16.44 -5.87
CA LEU A 457 -9.94 17.26 -6.41
C LEU A 457 -9.99 18.63 -5.74
N THR A 458 -9.78 18.68 -4.43
CA THR A 458 -9.67 19.94 -3.67
C THR A 458 -8.48 20.79 -4.16
N ALA A 459 -7.33 20.16 -4.40
CA ALA A 459 -6.15 20.86 -4.92
C ALA A 459 -6.36 21.34 -6.37
N ALA A 460 -7.01 20.53 -7.20
CA ALA A 460 -7.34 20.85 -8.57
C ALA A 460 -8.29 22.04 -8.66
N GLU A 461 -9.35 22.07 -7.84
CA GLU A 461 -10.29 23.19 -7.76
C GLU A 461 -9.58 24.49 -7.34
N ARG A 462 -8.74 24.43 -6.29
CA ARG A 462 -7.94 25.57 -5.83
C ARG A 462 -6.98 26.09 -6.90
N GLY A 463 -6.41 25.19 -7.70
CA GLY A 463 -5.49 25.50 -8.80
C GLY A 463 -6.18 25.90 -10.11
N GLY A 464 -7.51 25.78 -10.22
CA GLY A 464 -8.27 26.04 -11.44
C GLY A 464 -8.00 25.02 -12.57
N ALA A 465 -7.62 23.79 -12.23
CA ALA A 465 -7.38 22.73 -13.21
C ALA A 465 -8.69 22.24 -13.86
N ASP A 466 -8.64 21.91 -15.16
CA ASP A 466 -9.79 21.39 -15.92
C ASP A 466 -9.99 19.90 -15.64
N VAL A 467 -10.80 19.57 -14.62
CA VAL A 467 -11.12 18.18 -14.24
C VAL A 467 -12.58 17.84 -14.54
N GLU A 468 -12.79 16.83 -15.37
CA GLU A 468 -14.09 16.18 -15.56
C GLU A 468 -14.14 14.87 -14.77
N VAL A 469 -15.09 14.74 -13.84
CA VAL A 469 -15.31 13.51 -13.07
C VAL A 469 -16.38 12.63 -13.74
N VAL A 470 -16.05 11.36 -13.96
CA VAL A 470 -16.96 10.33 -14.45
C VAL A 470 -17.19 9.32 -13.33
N ASP A 471 -18.32 9.43 -12.65
CA ASP A 471 -18.70 8.48 -11.62
C ASP A 471 -19.11 7.12 -12.19
N VAL A 472 -18.75 6.06 -11.47
CA VAL A 472 -19.14 4.67 -11.71
C VAL A 472 -20.08 4.25 -10.58
N PRO A 473 -21.41 4.35 -10.78
CA PRO A 473 -22.38 4.01 -9.75
C PRO A 473 -22.21 2.60 -9.24
N ALA A 474 -22.12 2.45 -7.91
CA ALA A 474 -21.86 1.17 -7.22
C ALA A 474 -20.59 0.41 -7.68
N GLY A 475 -19.73 1.01 -8.51
CA GLY A 475 -18.49 0.42 -8.97
C GLY A 475 -17.44 0.36 -7.87
N ARG A 476 -16.65 -0.72 -7.86
CA ARG A 476 -15.50 -0.94 -6.97
C ARG A 476 -14.19 -0.64 -7.68
N HIS A 477 -13.08 -0.71 -6.93
CA HIS A 477 -11.74 -0.66 -7.50
C HIS A 477 -11.56 -1.75 -8.57
N GLY A 478 -11.19 -1.39 -9.80
CA GLY A 478 -11.09 -2.36 -10.90
C GLY A 478 -12.44 -2.90 -11.41
N PHE A 479 -13.49 -2.08 -11.31
CA PHE A 479 -14.87 -2.41 -11.69
C PHE A 479 -15.01 -3.07 -13.08
N GLU A 480 -14.09 -2.84 -14.02
CA GLU A 480 -14.17 -3.33 -15.39
C GLU A 480 -14.17 -4.85 -15.51
N THR A 481 -13.72 -5.53 -14.47
CA THR A 481 -13.68 -6.99 -14.39
C THR A 481 -14.53 -7.56 -13.26
N LEU A 482 -14.99 -6.68 -12.36
CA LEU A 482 -15.72 -7.04 -11.14
C LEU A 482 -17.22 -6.73 -11.24
N ASP A 483 -17.57 -5.57 -11.80
CA ASP A 483 -18.91 -5.01 -11.78
C ASP A 483 -19.46 -4.92 -13.20
N ARG A 484 -20.05 -6.01 -13.67
CA ARG A 484 -20.58 -6.13 -15.04
C ARG A 484 -21.98 -5.52 -15.19
N THR A 485 -22.23 -4.38 -14.56
CA THR A 485 -23.52 -3.68 -14.55
C THR A 485 -23.71 -2.80 -15.80
N ALA A 486 -24.92 -2.28 -16.02
CA ALA A 486 -25.18 -1.34 -17.11
C ALA A 486 -24.52 0.02 -16.83
N GLU A 487 -24.51 0.44 -15.57
CA GLU A 487 -23.94 1.68 -15.09
C GLU A 487 -22.42 1.70 -15.27
N SER A 488 -21.74 0.58 -14.97
CA SER A 488 -20.31 0.42 -15.24
C SER A 488 -19.99 0.47 -16.73
N ARG A 489 -20.83 -0.12 -17.59
CA ARG A 489 -20.69 -0.01 -19.06
C ARG A 489 -20.80 1.43 -19.52
N GLU A 490 -21.81 2.14 -19.04
CA GLU A 490 -22.05 3.53 -19.40
C GLU A 490 -20.91 4.44 -18.93
N ALA A 491 -20.36 4.21 -17.73
CA ALA A 491 -19.21 4.97 -17.26
C ALA A 491 -17.97 4.77 -18.15
N VAL A 492 -17.69 3.55 -18.63
CA VAL A 492 -16.62 3.32 -19.62
C VAL A 492 -16.90 4.07 -20.92
N HIS A 493 -18.13 4.01 -21.44
CA HIS A 493 -18.50 4.74 -22.66
C HIS A 493 -18.32 6.26 -22.52
N ARG A 494 -18.74 6.83 -21.38
CA ARG A 494 -18.57 8.24 -21.06
C ARG A 494 -17.10 8.63 -20.95
N ALA A 495 -16.31 7.88 -20.19
CA ALA A 495 -14.88 8.16 -20.01
C ALA A 495 -14.13 8.14 -21.35
N VAL A 496 -14.35 7.12 -22.17
CA VAL A 496 -13.71 7.03 -23.50
C VAL A 496 -14.15 8.16 -24.42
N THR A 497 -15.44 8.51 -24.40
CA THR A 497 -15.95 9.64 -25.19
C THR A 497 -15.35 10.97 -24.75
N ALA A 498 -15.23 11.20 -23.44
CA ALA A 498 -14.63 12.40 -22.87
C ALA A 498 -13.15 12.54 -23.26
N VAL A 499 -12.39 11.43 -23.25
CA VAL A 499 -10.97 11.40 -23.66
C VAL A 499 -10.82 11.66 -25.16
N LEU A 500 -11.59 10.96 -26.00
CA LEU A 500 -11.51 11.12 -27.47
C LEU A 500 -11.91 12.53 -27.92
N ALA A 501 -12.93 13.13 -27.31
CA ALA A 501 -13.33 14.51 -27.61
C ALA A 501 -12.20 15.54 -27.35
N ARG A 502 -11.32 15.28 -26.37
CA ARG A 502 -10.16 16.13 -26.07
C ARG A 502 -9.02 15.97 -27.07
N LEU A 503 -8.90 14.79 -27.70
CA LEU A 503 -7.96 14.56 -28.80
C LEU A 503 -8.38 15.28 -30.08
N GLU A 504 -9.68 15.50 -30.29
CA GLU A 504 -10.21 16.16 -31.50
C GLU A 504 -10.17 17.70 -31.43
N ARG A 505 -10.20 18.27 -30.23
CA ARG A 505 -10.07 19.72 -30.05
C ARG A 505 -8.65 20.16 -30.47
N GLY A 506 -8.56 21.00 -31.50
CA GLY A 506 -7.29 21.65 -31.88
C GLY A 506 -6.65 22.27 -30.64
N GLY A 507 -5.32 22.13 -30.50
CA GLY A 507 -4.58 22.52 -29.29
C GLY A 507 -4.80 23.98 -28.87
N PRO A 508 -4.34 24.37 -27.67
CA PRO A 508 -4.57 25.71 -27.14
C PRO A 508 -4.14 26.75 -28.18
N THR A 509 -5.10 27.53 -28.65
CA THR A 509 -4.81 28.71 -29.46
C THR A 509 -3.97 29.64 -28.60
N THR A 510 -2.70 29.80 -28.95
CA THR A 510 -1.86 30.87 -28.45
C THR A 510 -2.59 32.19 -28.69
N ARG A 511 -3.04 32.84 -27.63
CA ARG A 511 -3.37 34.26 -27.63
C ARG A 511 -2.31 35.00 -26.84
#